data_AF-A0AA43LBK6-F1
#
_entry.id   AF-A0AA43LBK6-F1
#
_cell.length_a   1.000
_cell.length_b   1.000
_cell.length_c   1.000
_cell.angle_alpha   90.00
_cell.angle_beta   90.00
_cell.angle_gamma   90.00
#
_symmetry.space_group_name_H-M   'P 1'
#
loop_
_entity.id
_entity.type
_entity.pdbx_description
1 polymer ?
#
loop_
_entity_poly.entity_id
_entity_poly.type
_entity_poly.pdbx_seq_one_letter_code
_entity_poly.pdbx_strand_id
1 'polypeptide(L)' 'MVAAILLFVIAGLAEIGGGYLVWLWLRESRPLWYGLVGSLILISYGIIPTLQKFPSFGRVYAA' A
#
# COMPACT_ATOMS: atom_id res chain seq x y z
N MET A 1 -4.31 20.01 1.58
CA MET A 1 -5.40 19.12 2.09
C MET A 1 -5.85 18.10 1.05
N VAL A 2 -6.34 18.49 -0.13
CA VAL A 2 -6.87 17.54 -1.14
C VAL A 2 -5.86 16.47 -1.56
N ALA A 3 -4.61 16.84 -1.85
CA ALA A 3 -3.56 15.89 -2.22
C ALA A 3 -3.24 14.85 -1.11
N ALA A 4 -3.34 15.24 0.16
CA ALA A 4 -3.12 14.35 1.28
C ALA A 4 -4.24 13.31 1.42
N ILE A 5 -5.48 13.72 1.19
CA ILE A 5 -6.65 12.82 1.20
C ILE A 5 -6.55 11.80 0.05
N LEU A 6 -6.18 12.24 -1.15
CA LEU A 6 -5.98 11.35 -2.29
C LEU A 6 -4.89 10.32 -2.04
N LEU A 7 -3.75 10.74 -1.50
CA LEU A 7 -2.65 9.82 -1.16
C LEU A 7 -3.08 8.81 -0.09
N PHE A 8 -3.88 9.23 0.88
CA PHE A 8 -4.40 8.35 1.93
C PHE A 8 -5.36 7.28 1.38
N VAL A 9 -6.28 7.66 0.49
CA VAL A 9 -7.21 6.71 -0.16
C VAL A 9 -6.44 5.72 -1.03
N ILE A 10 -5.47 6.19 -1.81
CA ILE A 10 -4.64 5.33 -2.67
C ILE A 10 -3.80 4.38 -1.81
N ALA A 11 -3.23 4.87 -0.70
CA ALA A 11 -2.46 4.05 0.22
C ALA A 11 -3.31 2.93 0.82
N GLY A 12 -4.53 3.23 1.30
CA GLY A 12 -5.44 2.21 1.84
C GLY A 12 -5.88 1.18 0.80
N LEU A 13 -6.14 1.61 -0.45
CA LEU A 13 -6.45 0.69 -1.54
C LEU A 13 -5.26 -0.21 -1.89
N ALA A 14 -4.04 0.34 -1.88
CA ALA A 14 -2.82 -0.43 -2.14
C ALA A 14 -2.53 -1.43 -1.01
N GLU A 15 -2.75 -1.06 0.25
CA GLU A 15 -2.56 -1.95 1.40
C GLU A 15 -3.51 -3.15 1.35
N ILE A 16 -4.82 -2.90 1.22
CA ILE A 16 -5.83 -3.96 1.20
C ILE A 16 -5.73 -4.77 -0.10
N GLY A 17 -5.59 -4.10 -1.24
CA GLY A 17 -5.50 -4.77 -2.55
C GLY A 17 -4.22 -5.57 -2.72
N GLY A 18 -3.07 -5.03 -2.30
CA GLY A 18 -1.78 -5.71 -2.34
C GLY A 18 -1.75 -6.95 -1.44
N GLY A 19 -2.25 -6.82 -0.20
CA GLY A 19 -2.39 -7.94 0.73
C GLY A 19 -3.32 -9.04 0.21
N TYR A 20 -4.46 -8.66 -0.39
CA TYR A 20 -5.41 -9.61 -0.96
C TYR A 20 -4.83 -10.40 -2.13
N LEU A 21 -4.06 -9.76 -3.02
CA LEU A 21 -3.40 -10.42 -4.15
C LEU A 21 -2.33 -11.43 -3.70
N VAL A 22 -1.55 -11.09 -2.67
CA VAL A 22 -0.59 -12.03 -2.05
C VAL A 22 -1.34 -13.19 -1.37
N TRP A 23 -2.45 -12.92 -0.70
CA TRP A 23 -3.31 -13.95 -0.11
C TRP A 23 -3.87 -14.90 -1.16
N LEU A 24 -4.35 -14.39 -2.30
CA LEU A 24 -4.81 -15.19 -3.44
C LEU A 24 -3.71 -16.14 -3.93
N TRP A 25 -2.49 -15.64 -4.04
CA TRP A 25 -1.34 -16.45 -4.45
C TRP A 25 -1.03 -17.57 -3.44
N LEU A 26 -0.92 -17.25 -2.15
CA LEU A 26 -0.51 -18.20 -1.12
C LEU A 26 -1.62 -19.19 -0.72
N ARG A 27 -2.89 -18.76 -0.72
CA ARG A 27 -4.02 -19.54 -0.19
C ARG A 27 -4.85 -20.20 -1.27
N GLU A 28 -5.03 -19.56 -2.41
CA GLU A 28 -5.79 -20.13 -3.53
C GLU A 28 -4.90 -20.77 -4.61
N SER A 29 -3.58 -20.90 -4.38
CA SER A 29 -2.61 -21.41 -5.38
C SER A 29 -2.72 -20.71 -6.73
N ARG A 30 -3.07 -19.42 -6.71
CA ARG A 30 -3.20 -18.60 -7.90
C ARG A 30 -1.84 -18.40 -8.56
N PRO A 31 -1.78 -17.94 -9.83
CA PRO A 31 -0.52 -17.77 -10.53
C PRO A 31 0.45 -16.86 -9.76
N LEU A 32 1.74 -17.15 -9.88
CA LEU A 32 2.83 -16.44 -9.19
C LEU A 32 2.82 -14.92 -9.44
N TRP A 33 2.27 -14.49 -10.58
CA TRP A 33 2.06 -13.08 -10.91
C TRP A 33 1.12 -12.35 -9.94
N TYR A 34 0.14 -13.01 -9.34
CA TYR A 34 -0.72 -12.39 -8.31
C TYR A 34 0.10 -12.04 -7.08
N GLY A 35 0.99 -12.94 -6.65
CA GLY A 35 1.92 -12.68 -5.56
C GLY A 35 2.88 -11.55 -5.90
N LEU A 36 3.49 -11.58 -7.09
CA LEU A 36 4.45 -10.56 -7.52
C LEU A 36 3.82 -9.17 -7.59
N VAL A 37 2.65 -9.05 -8.21
CA VAL A 37 1.91 -7.78 -8.32
C VAL A 37 1.46 -7.30 -6.94
N GLY A 38 0.92 -8.19 -6.11
CA GLY A 38 0.50 -7.86 -4.74
C GLY A 38 1.66 -7.35 -3.89
N SER A 39 2.81 -8.03 -3.93
CA SER A 39 4.03 -7.59 -3.23
C SER A 39 4.55 -6.26 -3.76
N LEU A 40 4.52 -6.01 -5.07
CA LEU A 40 4.95 -4.74 -5.66
C LEU A 40 4.04 -3.59 -5.23
N ILE A 41 2.73 -3.84 -5.14
CA ILE A 41 1.74 -2.88 -4.63
C ILE A 41 1.99 -2.57 -3.16
N LEU A 42 2.29 -3.59 -2.33
CA LEU A 42 2.63 -3.40 -0.91
C LEU A 42 3.92 -2.60 -0.72
N ILE A 43 4.95 -2.83 -1.55
CA ILE A 43 6.17 -2.01 -1.54
C ILE A 43 5.83 -0.56 -1.90
N SER A 44 5.01 -0.36 -2.93
CA SER A 44 4.57 0.97 -3.36
C SER A 44 3.76 1.67 -2.26
N TYR A 45 2.90 0.95 -1.55
CA TYR A 45 2.19 1.44 -0.36
C TYR A 45 3.16 1.94 0.71
N GLY A 46 4.27 1.26 0.98
CA GLY A 46 5.27 1.75 1.94
C GLY A 46 5.94 3.06 1.51
N ILE A 47 6.00 3.34 0.20
CA ILE A 47 6.68 4.51 -0.37
C ILE A 47 5.72 5.71 -0.48
N ILE A 48 4.47 5.51 -0.89
CA ILE A 48 3.47 6.58 -1.13
C ILE A 48 3.32 7.56 0.07
N PRO A 49 3.22 7.13 1.33
CA PRO A 49 3.14 8.00 2.51
C PRO A 49 4.40 8.84 2.72
N THR A 50 5.58 8.35 2.31
CA THR A 50 6.85 9.08 2.45
C THR A 50 6.93 10.29 1.52
N LEU A 51 6.14 10.29 0.44
CA LEU A 51 6.05 11.40 -0.51
C LEU A 51 5.14 12.53 -0.04
N GLN A 52 4.42 12.36 1.09
CA GLN A 52 3.66 13.46 1.69
C GLN A 52 4.60 14.50 2.32
N LYS A 53 4.75 15.65 1.64
CA LYS A 53 5.43 16.83 2.18
C LYS A 53 4.55 17.53 3.22
N PHE A 54 4.60 17.09 4.48
CA PHE A 54 4.03 17.80 5.64
C PHE A 54 4.99 17.72 6.86
N PRO A 55 5.06 18.75 7.73
CA PRO A 55 6.20 18.96 8.65
C PRO A 55 6.34 17.94 9.81
N SER A 56 5.54 16.88 9.87
CA SER A 56 5.48 15.96 11.02
C SER A 56 4.90 14.57 10.70
N PHE A 57 4.97 14.08 9.46
CA PHE A 57 4.28 12.84 9.07
C PHE A 57 4.82 11.59 9.80
N GLY A 58 6.13 11.54 10.06
CA GLY A 58 6.76 10.43 10.79
C GLY A 58 6.25 10.24 12.22
N ARG A 59 5.63 11.26 12.85
CA ARG A 59 5.01 11.15 14.18
C ARG A 59 3.57 10.63 14.14
N VAL A 60 2.86 10.78 13.02
CA VAL A 60 1.47 10.30 12.87
C VAL A 60 1.44 8.82 12.48
N TYR A 61 2.48 8.32 11.80
CA TYR A 61 2.56 6.90 11.43
C TYR A 61 3.00 5.99 12.61
N ALA A 62 3.68 6.55 13.61
CA ALA A 62 4.21 5.83 14.77
C ALA A 62 3.41 6.03 16.07
N ALA A 63 2.30 6.77 16.03
CA ALA A 63 1.44 7.05 17.19
C ALA A 63 0.18 6.18 17.18
#